data_AF-A0A6L6PKJ3-F1
#
_entry.id   AF-A0A6L6PKJ3-F1
#
_cell.length_a   1.000
_cell.length_b   1.000
_cell.length_c   1.000
_cell.angle_alpha   90.00
_cell.angle_beta   90.00
_cell.angle_gamma   90.00
#
_symmetry.space_group_name_H-M   'P 1'
#
loop_
_entity.id
_entity.type
_entity.pdbx_description
1 polymer ?
#
loop_
_entity_poly.entity_id
_entity_poly.type
_entity_poly.pdbx_seq_one_letter_code
_entity_poly.pdbx_strand_id
1 'polypeptide(L)' 'MKRSLSKFLSVGSGMAIGTLIYTGLLSSAHEFDFARAAFVGLFGGIAAAMWPQKK' A
#
# COMPACT_ATOMS: atom_id res chain seq x y z
N MET A 1 4.35 -0.89 19.75
CA MET A 1 3.18 -1.10 18.86
C MET A 1 2.65 0.17 18.19
N LYS A 2 2.32 1.26 18.89
CA LYS A 2 1.68 2.46 18.28
C LYS A 2 2.39 3.01 17.02
N ARG A 3 3.72 3.14 17.03
CA ARG A 3 4.50 3.61 15.87
C ARG A 3 4.51 2.65 14.66
N SER A 4 4.39 1.34 14.90
CA SER A 4 4.37 0.33 13.84
C SER A 4 3.00 0.31 13.14
N LEU A 5 1.92 0.45 13.92
CA LEU A 5 0.56 0.55 13.39
C LEU A 5 0.37 1.81 12.53
N SER A 6 0.85 2.98 12.98
CA SER A 6 0.76 4.21 12.18
C SER A 6 1.51 4.10 10.84
N LYS A 7 2.65 3.39 10.81
CA LYS A 7 3.41 3.16 9.56
C LYS A 7 2.72 2.17 8.65
N PHE A 8 2.21 1.07 9.20
CA PHE A 8 1.40 0.11 8.47
C PHE A 8 0.25 0.83 7.76
N LEU A 9 -0.52 1.64 8.50
CA LEU A 9 -1.66 2.36 7.95
C LEU A 9 -1.23 3.42 6.93
N SER A 10 -0.18 4.20 7.20
CA SER A 10 0.28 5.25 6.29
C SER A 10 0.84 4.68 4.98
N VAL A 11 1.72 3.67 5.05
CA VAL A 11 2.32 3.07 3.86
C VAL A 11 1.32 2.20 3.12
N GLY A 12 0.53 1.40 3.84
CA GLY A 12 -0.45 0.51 3.24
C GLY A 12 -1.57 1.27 2.52
N SER A 13 -2.10 2.34 3.10
CA SER A 13 -3.08 3.18 2.42
C SER A 13 -2.48 3.92 1.21
N GLY A 14 -1.26 4.44 1.33
CA GLY A 14 -0.56 5.07 0.22
C GLY A 14 -0.32 4.11 -0.96
N MET A 15 0.09 2.87 -0.68
CA MET A 15 0.29 1.85 -1.70
C MET A 15 -1.01 1.36 -2.34
N ALA A 16 -2.08 1.20 -1.55
CA ALA A 16 -3.39 0.86 -2.09
C ALA A 16 -3.93 1.95 -3.03
N ILE A 17 -3.89 3.21 -2.59
CA ILE A 17 -4.34 4.36 -3.39
C ILE A 17 -3.49 4.49 -4.65
N GLY A 18 -2.16 4.41 -4.52
CA GLY A 18 -1.25 4.47 -5.67
C GLY A 18 -1.51 3.35 -6.68
N THR A 19 -1.86 2.15 -6.20
CA THR A 19 -2.22 1.02 -7.07
C THR A 19 -3.53 1.31 -7.81
N LEU A 20 -4.57 1.84 -7.15
CA LEU A 20 -5.82 2.21 -7.81
C LEU A 20 -5.63 3.29 -8.86
N ILE A 21 -4.82 4.31 -8.55
CA ILE A 21 -4.46 5.37 -9.50
C ILE A 21 -3.74 4.76 -10.70
N TYR A 22 -2.77 3.87 -10.45
CA TYR A 22 -2.03 3.20 -11.52
C TYR A 22 -2.95 2.33 -12.39
N THR A 23 -3.77 1.47 -11.80
CA THR A 23 -4.61 0.54 -12.56
C THR A 23 -5.75 1.25 -13.28
N GLY A 24 -6.31 2.31 -12.69
CA GLY A 24 -7.43 3.06 -13.29
C GLY A 24 -7.00 4.08 -14.34
N LEU A 25 -5.86 4.77 -14.15
CA LEU A 25 -5.49 5.91 -14.99
C LEU A 25 -4.25 5.71 -15.87
N LEU A 26 -3.33 4.83 -15.47
CA LEU A 26 -2.05 4.64 -16.18
C LEU A 26 -1.92 3.27 -16.84
N SER A 27 -2.68 2.28 -16.38
CA SER A 27 -2.67 0.93 -16.91
C SER A 27 -3.46 0.86 -18.20
N SER A 28 -3.00 0.06 -19.17
CA SER A 28 -3.63 -0.10 -20.47
C SER A 28 -5.09 -0.56 -20.39
N ALA A 29 -5.45 -1.32 -19.34
CA ALA A 29 -6.80 -1.80 -19.11
C ALA A 29 -7.76 -0.72 -18.55
N HIS A 30 -7.24 0.36 -17.96
CA HIS A 30 -8.03 1.44 -17.32
C HIS A 30 -9.15 0.94 -16.39
N GLU A 31 -8.90 -0.13 -15.64
CA GLU A 31 -9.84 -0.73 -14.70
C GLU A 31 -9.34 -0.57 -13.26
N PHE A 32 -10.25 -0.20 -12.37
CA PHE A 32 -9.94 -0.11 -10.94
C PHE A 32 -9.87 -1.51 -10.32
N ASP A 33 -8.65 -2.05 -10.25
CA ASP A 33 -8.39 -3.34 -9.62
C ASP A 33 -8.22 -3.18 -8.09
N PHE A 34 -9.35 -3.24 -7.41
CA PHE A 34 -9.41 -3.17 -5.94
C PHE A 34 -8.76 -4.38 -5.26
N ALA A 35 -8.76 -5.55 -5.90
CA ALA A 35 -8.15 -6.75 -5.33
C ALA A 35 -6.63 -6.58 -5.27
N ARG A 36 -6.03 -6.12 -6.37
CA ARG A 36 -4.59 -5.80 -6.43
C ARG A 36 -4.22 -4.65 -5.51
N ALA A 37 -5.05 -3.60 -5.44
CA ALA A 37 -4.81 -2.49 -4.53
C ALA A 37 -4.82 -2.92 -3.05
N ALA A 38 -5.78 -3.76 -2.65
CA ALA A 38 -5.83 -4.31 -1.30
C ALA A 38 -4.62 -5.21 -1.00
N PHE A 39 -4.22 -6.07 -1.95
CA PHE A 39 -3.06 -6.93 -1.80
C PHE A 39 -1.76 -6.11 -1.64
N VAL A 40 -1.49 -5.18 -2.56
CA VAL A 40 -0.28 -4.36 -2.54
C VAL A 40 -0.24 -3.47 -1.30
N GLY A 41 -1.37 -2.86 -0.93
CA GLY A 41 -1.50 -2.08 0.30
C GLY A 41 -1.23 -2.90 1.57
N LEU A 42 -1.80 -4.10 1.68
CA LEU A 42 -1.60 -4.97 2.83
C LEU A 42 -0.13 -5.39 2.98
N PHE A 43 0.46 -5.96 1.92
CA PHE A 43 1.84 -6.46 1.99
C PHE A 43 2.87 -5.33 2.11
N GLY A 44 2.65 -4.20 1.43
CA GLY A 44 3.47 -3.00 1.59
C GLY A 44 3.42 -2.43 3.00
N GLY A 45 2.23 -2.40 3.61
CA GLY A 45 2.05 -2.02 5.00
C GLY A 45 2.79 -2.96 5.96
N ILE A 46 2.67 -4.28 5.79
CA ILE A 46 3.35 -5.28 6.63
C ILE A 46 4.87 -5.10 6.53
N ALA A 47 5.41 -4.98 5.31
CA ALA A 47 6.84 -4.77 5.09
C ALA A 47 7.34 -3.50 5.80
N ALA A 48 6.59 -2.40 5.70
CA ALA A 48 6.92 -1.15 6.39
C ALA A 48 6.83 -1.25 7.91
N ALA A 49 5.90 -2.04 8.43
CA ALA A 49 5.72 -2.28 9.85
C ALA A 49 6.86 -3.13 10.45
N MET A 50 7.40 -4.06 9.66
CA MET A 50 8.51 -4.95 10.01
C MET A 50 9.88 -4.31 9.77
N TRP A 51 9.96 -3.27 8.93
CA TRP A 51 11.23 -2.64 8.59
C TRP A 51 11.92 -2.05 9.82
N PRO A 52 13.12 -2.53 10.19
CA PRO A 52 13.84 -2.01 11.33
C PRO A 52 14.22 -0.55 11.07
N GLN A 53 13.82 0.32 11.98
CA GLN A 53 14.27 1.71 11.96
C GLN A 53 15.73 1.73 12.37
N LYS A 54 16.63 2.07 11.44
CA LYS A 54 17.97 2.49 11.83
C LYS A 54 17.82 3.69 12.77
N LYS A 55 18.46 3.58 13.94
CA LYS A 55 18.61 4.68 14.92
C LYS A 55 19.51 5.76 14.34
#